data_AF-A0A9E2F109-F1
#
_entry.id   AF-A0A9E2F109-F1
#
_cell.length_a   1.000
_cell.length_b   1.000
_cell.length_c   1.000
_cell.angle_alpha   90.00
_cell.angle_beta   90.00
_cell.angle_gamma   90.00
#
_symmetry.space_group_name_H-M   'P 1'
#
loop_
_entity.id
_entity.type
_entity.pdbx_description
1 polymer ?
#
loop_
_entity_poly.entity_id
_entity_poly.type
_entity_poly.pdbx_seq_one_letter_code
_entity_poly.pdbx_strand_id
1 'polypeptide(L)' 'MEVSDGKFKRVLNGKEVLALAFGAMIGWGWVVLTGGWIESAGASGAMIAFLIGGIAVVLIGLT' A
#
# COMPACT_ATOMS: atom_id res chain seq x y z
N MET A 1 -25.57 -5.50 32.58
CA MET A 1 -24.30 -5.56 31.86
C MET A 1 -24.19 -4.27 31.07
N GLU A 2 -23.33 -3.37 31.49
CA GLU A 2 -23.11 -2.10 30.81
C GLU A 2 -22.28 -2.39 29.56
N VAL A 3 -22.89 -2.25 28.38
CA VAL A 3 -22.16 -2.30 27.11
C VAL A 3 -21.44 -0.97 27.01
N SER A 4 -20.19 -0.90 27.46
CA SER A 4 -19.34 0.25 27.18
C SER A 4 -19.10 0.30 25.68
N ASP A 5 -19.87 1.11 24.96
CA ASP A 5 -19.56 1.55 23.61
C ASP A 5 -18.14 2.13 23.62
N GLY A 6 -17.18 1.34 23.13
CA GLY A 6 -15.76 1.68 23.08
C GLY A 6 -15.53 2.85 22.13
N LYS A 7 -15.77 4.07 22.58
CA LYS A 7 -15.50 5.29 21.81
C LYS A 7 -13.99 5.48 21.72
N PHE A 8 -13.42 5.20 20.55
CA PHE A 8 -12.04 5.52 20.25
C PHE A 8 -11.81 7.04 20.29
N LYS A 9 -10.84 7.48 21.10
CA LYS A 9 -10.41 8.87 21.13
C LYS A 9 -9.59 9.15 19.87
N ARG A 10 -10.03 10.10 19.04
CA ARG A 10 -9.27 10.56 17.88
C ARG A 10 -8.02 11.29 18.35
N VAL A 11 -6.91 10.55 18.40
CA VAL A 11 -5.59 11.04 18.81
C VAL A 11 -4.65 11.25 17.62
N LEU A 12 -4.96 10.66 16.47
CA LEU A 12 -4.19 10.80 15.24
C LEU A 12 -4.59 12.05 14.46
N ASN A 13 -3.61 12.89 14.19
CA ASN A 13 -3.70 14.04 13.30
C ASN A 13 -3.53 13.61 11.83
N GLY A 14 -3.97 14.43 10.88
CA GLY A 14 -3.97 14.04 9.46
C GLY A 14 -2.59 13.64 8.91
N LYS A 15 -1.53 14.30 9.39
CA LYS A 15 -0.14 13.96 9.01
C LYS A 15 0.32 12.61 9.57
N GLU A 16 -0.15 12.25 10.77
CA GLU A 16 0.18 10.98 11.42
C GLU A 16 -0.56 9.83 10.76
N VAL A 17 -1.81 10.06 10.35
CA VAL A 17 -2.59 9.10 9.54
C VAL A 17 -1.89 8.85 8.20
N LEU A 18 -1.36 9.88 7.54
CA LEU A 18 -0.63 9.72 6.29
C LEU A 18 0.64 8.87 6.49
N ALA A 19 1.42 9.15 7.54
CA ALA A 19 2.61 8.36 7.87
C ALA A 19 2.27 6.89 8.20
N LEU A 20 1.18 6.67 8.93
CA LEU A 20 0.69 5.34 9.29
C LEU A 20 0.21 4.56 8.05
N ALA A 21 -0.57 5.21 7.18
CA ALA A 21 -1.04 4.63 5.92
C ALA A 21 0.12 4.29 4.99
N PHE A 22 1.12 5.17 4.89
CA PHE A 22 2.33 4.91 4.10
C PHE A 22 3.13 3.74 4.66
N GLY A 23 3.33 3.71 5.99
CA GLY A 23 4.01 2.60 6.67
C GLY A 23 3.28 1.25 6.53
N ALA A 24 1.94 1.26 6.50
CA ALA A 24 1.14 0.07 6.27
C ALA A 24 1.14 -0.40 4.80
N MET A 25 1.31 0.52 3.84
CA MET A 25 1.38 0.19 2.40
C MET A 25 2.73 -0.41 1.98
N ILE A 26 3.84 0.01 2.60
CA ILE A 26 5.18 -0.46 2.24
C ILE A 26 5.44 -1.85 2.87
N GLY A 27 5.25 -2.90 2.08
CA GLY A 27 5.60 -4.28 2.46
C GLY A 27 7.01 -4.69 2.00
N TRP A 28 7.47 -5.88 2.41
CA TRP A 28 8.76 -6.47 2.01
C TRP A 28 8.70 -7.26 0.69
N GLY A 29 7.50 -7.59 0.21
CA GLY A 29 7.32 -8.51 -0.92
C GLY A 29 7.87 -8.01 -2.26
N TRP A 30 7.74 -6.71 -2.54
CA TRP A 30 8.20 -6.15 -3.81
C TRP A 30 9.72 -6.16 -3.97
N VAL A 31 10.50 -6.08 -2.87
CA VAL A 31 11.98 -6.13 -2.91
C VAL A 31 12.48 -7.55 -3.15
N VAL A 32 11.77 -8.57 -2.67
CA VAL A 32 12.15 -9.98 -2.86
C VAL A 32 11.80 -10.46 -4.26
N LEU A 33 10.65 -10.01 -4.80
CA LEU A 33 10.16 -10.47 -6.10
C LEU A 33 10.74 -9.73 -7.31
N THR A 34 11.32 -8.54 -7.12
CA THR A 34 11.92 -7.75 -8.22
C THR A 34 12.95 -8.54 -9.02
N GLY A 35 13.78 -9.36 -8.36
CA GLY A 35 14.75 -10.23 -9.04
C GLY A 35 14.07 -11.20 -10.03
N GLY A 36 13.04 -11.91 -9.59
CA GLY A 36 12.31 -12.86 -10.44
C GLY A 36 11.50 -12.18 -11.55
N TRP A 37 10.98 -10.97 -11.30
CA TRP A 37 10.24 -10.20 -12.31
C TRP A 37 11.17 -9.69 -13.42
N ILE A 38 12.35 -9.21 -13.04
CA ILE A 38 13.37 -8.74 -13.99
C ILE A 38 13.91 -9.91 -14.81
N GLU A 39 14.17 -11.06 -14.19
CA GLU A 39 14.64 -12.26 -14.90
C GLU A 39 13.58 -12.79 -15.89
N SER A 40 12.30 -12.74 -15.52
CA SER A 40 11.21 -13.27 -16.35
C SER A 40 10.78 -12.33 -17.49
N ALA A 41 10.71 -11.02 -17.24
CA ALA A 41 10.11 -10.05 -18.16
C ALA A 41 11.09 -8.96 -18.65
N GLY A 42 12.33 -8.95 -18.15
CA GLY A 42 13.30 -7.89 -18.38
C GLY A 42 12.94 -6.59 -17.65
N ALA A 43 13.87 -5.62 -17.67
CA ALA A 43 13.66 -4.32 -17.03
C ALA A 43 12.50 -3.53 -17.65
N SER A 44 12.30 -3.65 -18.97
CA SER A 44 11.18 -3.02 -19.69
C SER A 44 9.83 -3.60 -19.29
N GLY A 45 9.72 -4.93 -19.17
CA GLY A 45 8.51 -5.59 -18.71
C GLY A 45 8.14 -5.23 -17.27
N ALA A 46 9.13 -5.16 -16.38
CA ALA A 46 8.92 -4.73 -15.01
C ALA A 46 8.39 -3.28 -14.92
N MET A 47 8.94 -2.34 -15.70
CA MET A 47 8.46 -0.95 -15.74
C MET A 47 6.98 -0.85 -16.17
N ILE A 48 6.58 -1.59 -17.21
CA ILE A 48 5.20 -1.59 -17.70
C ILE A 48 4.26 -2.23 -16.67
N ALA A 49 4.66 -3.33 -16.03
CA ALA A 49 3.88 -3.97 -14.98
C ALA A 49 3.65 -3.03 -13.79
N PHE A 50 4.67 -2.27 -13.37
CA PHE A 50 4.54 -1.25 -12.32
C PHE A 50 3.58 -0.12 -12.72
N LEU A 51 3.62 0.35 -13.96
CA LEU A 51 2.69 1.37 -14.46
C LEU A 51 1.24 0.89 -14.41
N ILE A 52 0.97 -0.31 -14.92
CA ILE A 52 -0.39 -0.89 -14.95
C ILE A 52 -0.88 -1.15 -13.52
N GLY A 53 -0.05 -1.78 -12.69
CA GLY A 53 -0.37 -2.03 -11.28
C GLY A 53 -0.61 -0.74 -10.50
N GLY A 54 0.20 0.30 -10.73
CA GLY A 54 0.04 1.62 -10.12
C GLY A 54 -1.29 2.28 -10.51
N ILE A 55 -1.68 2.22 -11.78
CA ILE A 55 -2.98 2.73 -12.25
C ILE A 55 -4.12 2.00 -11.53
N ALA A 56 -4.06 0.68 -11.42
CA ALA A 56 -5.07 -0.11 -10.72
C ALA A 56 -5.19 0.30 -9.24
N VAL A 57 -4.08 0.51 -8.55
CA VAL A 57 -4.08 0.95 -7.13
C VAL A 57 -4.70 2.34 -6.98
N VAL A 58 -4.47 3.27 -7.92
CA VAL A 58 -5.11 4.60 -7.90
C VAL A 58 -6.63 4.47 -8.03
N LEU A 59 -7.13 3.61 -8.92
CA LEU A 59 -8.57 3.38 -9.08
C LEU A 59 -9.21 2.78 -7.81
N ILE A 60 -8.50 1.85 -7.16
CA ILE A 60 -8.94 1.27 -5.88
C ILE A 60 -8.98 2.34 -4.79
N GLY A 61 -7.95 3.19 -4.68
CA GLY A 61 -7.90 4.25 -3.67
C GLY A 61 -8.90 5.40 -3.91
N LEU A 62 -9.46 5.51 -5.12
CA LEU A 62 -10.52 6.46 -5.45
C LEU A 62 -11.92 5.95 -5.08
N THR A 63 -12.09 4.64 -4.91
CA THR A 63 -13.36 3.97 -4.53
C THR A 63 -13.42 3.76 -3.03
#